data_AF-A0A849Y9G9-F1
#
_entry.id   AF-A0A849Y9G9-F1
#
_cell.length_a   1.000
_cell.length_b   1.000
_cell.length_c   1.000
_cell.angle_alpha   90.00
_cell.angle_beta   90.00
_cell.angle_gamma   90.00
#
_symmetry.space_group_name_H-M   'P 1'
#
loop_
_entity.id
_entity.type
_entity.pdbx_description
1 polymer ?
#
loop_
_entity_poly.entity_id
_entity_poly.type
_entity_poly.pdbx_seq_one_letter_code
_entity_poly.pdbx_strand_id
1 'polypeptide(L)'
;MVFAIFLGALAAEPARADAYTVAYDTVQATEYRHLSNGFLGSRVTVGQVELNTPETNHVAFAGIRFTFHQTDAGGAHATGVGAILYGRATNFSGGVATGVTNVEYWNANNFINNVIVSNAAVTPKVFNQSFSLITTNDVLDAYYNFYIDQRKAVIVSGGNNAGAVVDSPGSMANGITVWTSDAYGNPSSVALGPTWDGRAKPDLIAPRSAQVAASPAISGNTTTFTNSSYTSIEGPSLSTPFVAGAAAILLDKAMDAPALSNATDPRVIKSILMTSAKKMSGWQKGTNGTADDATAPLDYRQGAGLLQIKSAYDLLAAGPQGTGGVMRLGWDFATISAGQSFSYDFSLTNALSNGSNFLIRATLNWNVHPITLTSNLFRNLTLALWQVTNGVTARRLDLSTGLLDNVQHVFAATTSTGDYRLVLGSLAGNPSGNESYALSWQVAEVPEPSTALLALGAFAFFLMARRGRCAMSSSEKASRKTFL
;
A
#
# COMPACT_ATOMS: atom_id res chain seq x y z
N MET A 1 20.43 13.26 -16.74
CA MET A 1 20.02 12.03 -16.04
C MET A 1 19.23 11.18 -17.03
N VAL A 2 19.52 9.88 -17.10
CA VAL A 2 18.73 8.93 -17.90
C VAL A 2 17.58 8.44 -17.03
N PHE A 3 16.36 8.46 -17.55
CA PHE A 3 15.18 7.95 -16.85
C PHE A 3 14.61 6.80 -17.66
N ALA A 4 13.97 5.85 -16.98
CA ALA A 4 13.32 4.72 -17.62
C ALA A 4 11.86 4.59 -17.17
N ILE A 5 11.00 4.26 -18.15
CA ILE A 5 9.67 3.67 -17.93
C ILE A 5 9.86 2.16 -18.01
N PHE A 6 9.38 1.41 -17.02
CA PHE A 6 9.64 -0.03 -16.95
C PHE A 6 8.58 -0.87 -17.67
N LEU A 7 9.08 -1.78 -18.51
CA LEU A 7 8.37 -2.93 -19.06
C LEU A 7 9.20 -4.19 -18.75
N GLY A 8 8.83 -4.94 -17.72
CA GLY A 8 9.31 -6.30 -17.48
C GLY A 8 8.54 -7.34 -18.31
N ALA A 9 9.01 -8.60 -18.29
CA ALA A 9 8.29 -9.73 -18.87
C ALA A 9 8.11 -10.87 -17.84
N LEU A 10 6.86 -11.30 -17.64
CA LEU A 10 6.48 -12.48 -16.88
C LEU A 10 5.40 -13.30 -17.62
N ALA A 11 5.39 -14.62 -17.37
CA ALA A 11 4.63 -15.62 -18.12
C ALA A 11 3.09 -15.42 -18.10
N ALA A 12 2.44 -15.91 -19.16
CA ALA A 12 1.04 -15.71 -19.49
C ALA A 12 0.04 -16.18 -18.41
N GLU A 13 -0.91 -15.31 -18.06
CA GLU A 13 -2.07 -15.58 -17.18
C GLU A 13 -3.38 -15.71 -17.98
N PRO A 14 -4.39 -16.42 -17.45
CA PRO A 14 -5.66 -16.67 -18.14
C PRO A 14 -6.54 -15.40 -18.24
N ALA A 15 -7.42 -15.39 -19.26
CA ALA A 15 -8.46 -14.40 -19.59
C ALA A 15 -8.37 -12.99 -18.92
N ARG A 16 -7.70 -12.05 -19.62
CA ARG A 16 -7.31 -10.70 -19.18
C ARG A 16 -8.42 -9.73 -18.68
N ALA A 17 -9.72 -10.03 -18.84
CA ALA A 17 -10.80 -9.13 -18.39
C ALA A 17 -11.17 -9.30 -16.90
N ASP A 18 -10.96 -10.49 -16.33
CA ASP A 18 -11.28 -10.78 -14.92
C ASP A 18 -10.21 -10.27 -13.96
N ALA A 19 -8.96 -10.15 -14.43
CA ALA A 19 -7.81 -9.75 -13.61
C ALA A 19 -7.92 -8.31 -13.05
N TYR A 20 -8.61 -7.39 -13.74
CA TYR A 20 -8.80 -6.02 -13.24
C TYR A 20 -9.71 -6.00 -12.02
N THR A 21 -10.90 -6.59 -12.12
CA THR A 21 -11.84 -6.69 -10.99
C THR A 21 -11.20 -7.41 -9.82
N VAL A 22 -10.52 -8.52 -10.08
CA VAL A 22 -9.77 -9.27 -9.08
C VAL A 22 -8.71 -8.39 -8.40
N ALA A 23 -7.92 -7.60 -9.15
CA ALA A 23 -6.93 -6.70 -8.55
C ALA A 23 -7.56 -5.68 -7.57
N TYR A 24 -8.68 -5.06 -7.95
CA TYR A 24 -9.38 -4.11 -7.08
C TYR A 24 -10.03 -4.79 -5.86
N ASP A 25 -10.59 -5.97 -6.04
CA ASP A 25 -11.13 -6.78 -4.93
C ASP A 25 -10.03 -7.21 -3.97
N THR A 26 -8.89 -7.65 -4.51
CA THR A 26 -7.71 -8.11 -3.78
C THR A 26 -7.19 -7.04 -2.81
N VAL A 27 -7.27 -5.76 -3.16
CA VAL A 27 -6.87 -4.63 -2.29
C VAL A 27 -8.05 -3.98 -1.54
N GLN A 28 -9.22 -4.63 -1.53
CA GLN A 28 -10.46 -4.14 -0.91
C GLN A 28 -10.99 -2.81 -1.48
N ALA A 29 -10.61 -2.43 -2.71
CA ALA A 29 -11.12 -1.21 -3.35
C ALA A 29 -12.61 -1.31 -3.65
N THR A 30 -13.08 -2.47 -4.12
CA THR A 30 -14.51 -2.69 -4.42
C THR A 30 -15.33 -2.69 -3.13
N GLU A 31 -14.89 -3.40 -2.10
CA GLU A 31 -15.54 -3.42 -0.79
C GLU A 31 -15.64 -2.00 -0.20
N TYR A 32 -14.56 -1.22 -0.32
CA TYR A 32 -14.53 0.18 0.11
C TYR A 32 -15.59 1.04 -0.58
N ARG A 33 -15.80 0.86 -1.89
CA ARG A 33 -16.75 1.68 -2.66
C ARG A 33 -18.20 1.43 -2.34
N HIS A 34 -18.52 0.28 -1.74
CA HIS A 34 -19.86 -0.01 -1.26
C HIS A 34 -20.21 0.68 0.06
N LEU A 35 -19.26 1.38 0.69
CA LEU A 35 -19.55 2.24 1.84
C LEU A 35 -20.42 3.42 1.41
N SER A 36 -21.60 3.57 2.03
CA SER A 36 -22.58 4.61 1.69
C SER A 36 -22.06 6.05 1.82
N ASN A 37 -21.02 6.27 2.65
CA ASN A 37 -20.38 7.56 2.90
C ASN A 37 -18.85 7.49 2.70
N GLY A 38 -18.38 6.66 1.75
CA GLY A 38 -16.96 6.57 1.42
C GLY A 38 -16.40 7.89 0.86
N PHE A 39 -15.16 8.21 1.21
CA PHE A 39 -14.41 9.33 0.66
C PHE A 39 -13.74 8.90 -0.64
N LEU A 40 -13.71 9.76 -1.64
CA LEU A 40 -13.23 9.39 -2.98
C LEU A 40 -12.04 10.24 -3.46
N GLY A 41 -11.45 11.07 -2.59
CA GLY A 41 -10.33 11.95 -2.94
C GLY A 41 -10.75 13.36 -3.38
N SER A 42 -12.00 13.76 -3.13
CA SER A 42 -12.60 14.98 -3.67
C SER A 42 -11.96 16.29 -3.20
N ARG A 43 -11.42 16.32 -1.98
CA ARG A 43 -10.68 17.48 -1.42
C ARG A 43 -9.19 17.47 -1.75
N VAL A 44 -8.70 16.44 -2.45
CA VAL A 44 -7.27 16.24 -2.68
C VAL A 44 -6.92 16.60 -4.12
N THR A 45 -5.97 17.53 -4.28
CA THR A 45 -5.27 17.71 -5.56
C THR A 45 -4.15 16.68 -5.65
N VAL A 46 -4.09 15.97 -6.77
CA VAL A 46 -3.09 14.93 -7.03
C VAL A 46 -2.05 15.42 -8.02
N GLY A 47 -0.78 15.17 -7.70
CA GLY A 47 0.33 15.34 -8.62
C GLY A 47 0.62 14.04 -9.34
N GLN A 48 0.57 14.05 -10.67
CA GLN A 48 1.02 12.94 -11.50
C GLN A 48 2.35 13.32 -12.15
N VAL A 49 3.40 12.59 -11.78
CA VAL A 49 4.77 12.86 -12.24
C VAL A 49 5.25 11.71 -13.11
N GLU A 50 5.46 11.98 -14.39
CA GLU A 50 5.73 10.96 -15.41
C GLU A 50 6.75 11.47 -16.44
N LEU A 51 7.11 10.60 -17.40
CA LEU A 51 7.95 10.95 -18.54
C LEU A 51 7.15 11.28 -19.82
N ASN A 52 5.83 11.07 -19.80
CA ASN A 52 4.90 11.36 -20.89
C ASN A 52 3.59 11.92 -20.32
N THR A 53 2.89 12.75 -21.09
CA THR A 53 1.62 13.33 -20.66
C THR A 53 0.46 12.35 -20.84
N PRO A 54 -0.53 12.32 -19.93
CA PRO A 54 -1.74 11.53 -20.13
C PRO A 54 -2.60 12.07 -21.28
N GLU A 55 -3.36 11.19 -21.92
CA GLU A 55 -4.40 11.53 -22.90
C GLU A 55 -5.65 12.05 -22.18
N THR A 56 -5.69 13.36 -21.89
CA THR A 56 -6.72 13.96 -21.02
C THR A 56 -8.12 14.03 -21.63
N ASN A 57 -8.25 13.85 -22.94
CA ASN A 57 -9.53 13.75 -23.63
C ASN A 57 -10.20 12.36 -23.49
N HIS A 58 -9.53 11.41 -22.84
CA HIS A 58 -10.06 10.08 -22.59
C HIS A 58 -11.32 10.13 -21.69
N VAL A 59 -12.32 9.30 -21.99
CA VAL A 59 -13.63 9.29 -21.30
C VAL A 59 -13.54 9.04 -19.80
N ALA A 60 -12.53 8.30 -19.35
CA ALA A 60 -12.25 8.07 -17.93
C ALA A 60 -11.86 9.35 -17.18
N PHE A 61 -11.46 10.42 -17.87
CA PHE A 61 -11.05 11.68 -17.26
C PHE A 61 -12.07 12.80 -17.43
N ALA A 62 -13.28 12.47 -17.90
CA ALA A 62 -14.36 13.44 -18.05
C ALA A 62 -14.63 14.18 -16.72
N GLY A 63 -14.52 15.51 -16.75
CA GLY A 63 -14.73 16.38 -15.59
C GLY A 63 -13.56 16.44 -14.59
N ILE A 64 -12.37 16.03 -15.01
CA ILE A 64 -11.11 16.28 -14.30
C ILE A 64 -10.43 17.51 -14.93
N ARG A 65 -9.97 18.42 -14.08
CA ARG A 65 -9.18 19.58 -14.47
C ARG A 65 -7.70 19.24 -14.39
N PHE A 66 -7.02 19.31 -15.53
CA PHE A 66 -5.58 19.13 -15.61
C PHE A 66 -4.86 20.48 -15.66
N THR A 67 -3.81 20.62 -14.85
CA THR A 67 -2.84 21.72 -14.93
C THR A 67 -1.50 21.13 -15.33
N PHE A 68 -0.96 21.55 -16.47
CA PHE A 68 0.33 21.05 -16.98
C PHE A 68 1.44 22.04 -16.67
N HIS A 69 2.46 21.59 -15.94
CA HIS A 69 3.68 22.36 -15.69
C HIS A 69 4.75 22.15 -16.78
N GLN A 70 4.55 21.12 -17.61
CA GLN A 70 5.25 20.87 -18.86
C GLN A 70 4.37 19.97 -19.73
N THR A 71 4.40 20.16 -21.05
CA THR A 71 3.76 19.25 -22.01
C THR A 71 4.82 18.44 -22.75
N ASP A 72 4.74 17.12 -22.65
CA ASP A 72 5.57 16.15 -23.36
C ASP A 72 4.74 15.44 -24.44
N ALA A 73 5.32 14.46 -25.14
CA ALA A 73 4.53 13.58 -26.00
C ALA A 73 3.49 12.82 -25.16
N GLY A 74 2.27 12.70 -25.70
CA GLY A 74 1.21 11.89 -25.12
C GLY A 74 1.64 10.43 -25.01
N GLY A 75 1.30 9.77 -23.89
CA GLY A 75 1.72 8.41 -23.64
C GLY A 75 0.68 7.55 -22.93
N ALA A 76 0.56 6.32 -23.45
CA ALA A 76 -0.19 5.22 -22.87
C ALA A 76 0.06 5.00 -21.38
N HIS A 77 1.32 5.15 -20.98
CA HIS A 77 1.74 4.90 -19.61
C HIS A 77 1.10 5.88 -18.63
N ALA A 78 1.17 7.18 -18.88
CA ALA A 78 0.59 8.19 -17.99
C ALA A 78 -0.95 8.15 -18.00
N THR A 79 -1.57 7.91 -19.15
CA THR A 79 -3.02 7.59 -19.21
C THR A 79 -3.33 6.38 -18.33
N GLY A 80 -2.46 5.38 -18.39
CA GLY A 80 -2.46 4.17 -17.60
C GLY A 80 -2.57 4.41 -16.10
N VAL A 81 -1.54 5.07 -15.60
CA VAL A 81 -1.40 5.46 -14.19
C VAL A 81 -2.59 6.32 -13.75
N GLY A 82 -2.97 7.31 -14.55
CA GLY A 82 -4.07 8.20 -14.26
C GLY A 82 -5.41 7.47 -14.11
N ALA A 83 -5.69 6.48 -14.95
CA ALA A 83 -6.94 5.74 -14.87
C ALA A 83 -7.04 4.88 -13.61
N ILE A 84 -5.94 4.25 -13.16
CA ILE A 84 -5.91 3.50 -11.90
C ILE A 84 -6.04 4.45 -10.71
N LEU A 85 -5.43 5.63 -10.78
CA LEU A 85 -5.41 6.56 -9.66
C LEU A 85 -6.75 7.27 -9.47
N TYR A 86 -7.24 7.95 -10.50
CA TYR A 86 -8.38 8.88 -10.43
C TYR A 86 -9.40 8.71 -11.56
N GLY A 87 -9.21 7.72 -12.45
CA GLY A 87 -10.13 7.47 -13.56
C GLY A 87 -11.56 7.25 -13.10
N ARG A 88 -12.53 7.87 -13.78
CA ARG A 88 -13.96 7.66 -13.54
C ARG A 88 -14.44 6.46 -14.35
N ALA A 89 -15.37 5.71 -13.77
CA ALA A 89 -15.97 4.56 -14.41
C ALA A 89 -16.87 5.01 -15.57
N THR A 90 -16.50 4.67 -16.81
CA THR A 90 -17.45 4.65 -17.93
C THR A 90 -17.81 3.24 -18.36
N ASN A 91 -16.95 2.22 -18.11
CA ASN A 91 -17.16 0.80 -18.41
C ASN A 91 -16.39 -0.21 -17.50
N PHE A 92 -15.71 0.25 -16.44
CA PHE A 92 -14.91 -0.58 -15.52
C PHE A 92 -15.13 -0.16 -14.07
N SER A 93 -14.58 -0.91 -13.12
CA SER A 93 -14.60 -0.60 -11.70
C SER A 93 -13.88 0.70 -11.34
N GLY A 94 -13.64 1.71 -12.21
CA GLY A 94 -13.02 3.03 -11.92
C GLY A 94 -11.62 2.98 -11.28
N GLY A 95 -10.94 4.12 -11.20
CA GLY A 95 -9.70 4.29 -10.43
C GLY A 95 -9.95 4.30 -8.92
N VAL A 96 -8.92 4.20 -8.10
CA VAL A 96 -9.06 4.13 -6.64
C VAL A 96 -9.73 5.40 -6.08
N ALA A 97 -9.23 6.58 -6.41
CA ALA A 97 -9.71 7.88 -5.92
C ALA A 97 -10.54 8.62 -6.99
N THR A 98 -11.68 8.04 -7.38
CA THR A 98 -12.57 8.56 -8.46
C THR A 98 -13.14 9.97 -8.22
N GLY A 99 -13.10 10.46 -6.99
CA GLY A 99 -13.58 11.78 -6.59
C GLY A 99 -12.58 12.90 -6.86
N VAL A 100 -11.32 12.58 -7.16
CA VAL A 100 -10.30 13.59 -7.53
C VAL A 100 -10.79 14.38 -8.74
N THR A 101 -10.74 15.71 -8.62
CA THR A 101 -11.20 16.65 -9.67
C THR A 101 -10.09 17.54 -10.21
N ASN A 102 -8.97 17.68 -9.49
CA ASN A 102 -7.84 18.50 -9.88
C ASN A 102 -6.56 17.65 -9.92
N VAL A 103 -5.92 17.60 -11.08
CA VAL A 103 -4.67 16.89 -11.30
C VAL A 103 -3.63 17.88 -11.83
N GLU A 104 -2.49 17.95 -11.17
CA GLU A 104 -1.33 18.68 -11.67
C GLU A 104 -0.32 17.68 -12.26
N TYR A 105 0.09 17.92 -13.49
CA TYR A 105 1.05 17.07 -14.20
C TYR A 105 2.42 17.72 -14.25
N TRP A 106 3.46 16.91 -13.99
CA TRP A 106 4.84 17.27 -14.23
C TRP A 106 5.59 16.22 -15.03
N ASN A 107 6.45 16.68 -15.93
CA ASN A 107 7.58 15.88 -16.38
C ASN A 107 8.52 15.59 -15.20
N ALA A 108 9.07 14.37 -15.11
CA ALA A 108 9.97 13.95 -14.03
C ALA A 108 11.14 14.91 -13.78
N ASN A 109 11.83 15.38 -14.83
CA ASN A 109 12.93 16.33 -14.70
C ASN A 109 12.46 17.68 -14.16
N ASN A 110 11.32 18.16 -14.67
CA ASN A 110 10.74 19.42 -14.24
C ASN A 110 10.35 19.36 -12.76
N PHE A 111 9.71 18.26 -12.34
CA PHE A 111 9.33 18.03 -10.95
C PHE A 111 10.55 17.99 -10.02
N ILE A 112 11.57 17.21 -10.39
CA ILE A 112 12.79 17.09 -9.58
C ILE A 112 13.43 18.46 -9.40
N ASN A 113 13.67 19.20 -10.49
CA ASN A 113 14.42 20.45 -10.41
C ASN A 113 13.60 21.59 -9.80
N ASN A 114 12.33 21.73 -10.19
CA ASN A 114 11.52 22.89 -9.86
C ASN A 114 10.57 22.68 -8.68
N VAL A 115 10.41 21.46 -8.18
CA VAL A 115 9.61 21.17 -6.99
C VAL A 115 10.46 20.57 -5.87
N ILE A 116 11.18 19.49 -6.14
CA ILE A 116 11.92 18.75 -5.11
C ILE A 116 13.21 19.48 -4.69
N VAL A 117 14.10 19.78 -5.64
CA VAL A 117 15.38 20.44 -5.37
C VAL A 117 15.20 21.89 -4.94
N SER A 118 14.28 22.62 -5.59
CA SER A 118 13.93 23.99 -5.21
C SER A 118 13.11 24.09 -3.90
N ASN A 119 12.62 22.95 -3.40
CA ASN A 119 11.65 22.87 -2.32
C ASN A 119 10.42 23.77 -2.55
N ALA A 120 9.84 23.81 -3.76
CA ALA A 120 8.73 24.72 -4.06
C ALA A 120 7.43 24.34 -3.34
N ALA A 121 6.64 25.33 -2.91
CA ALA A 121 5.29 25.07 -2.43
C ALA A 121 4.35 24.89 -3.62
N VAL A 122 3.67 23.74 -3.70
CA VAL A 122 2.68 23.43 -4.74
C VAL A 122 1.39 22.92 -4.11
N THR A 123 0.30 22.93 -4.88
CA THR A 123 -1.04 22.55 -4.42
C THR A 123 -1.18 21.08 -4.03
N PRO A 124 -0.65 20.11 -4.82
CA PRO A 124 -0.93 18.71 -4.54
C PRO A 124 -0.37 18.24 -3.21
N LYS A 125 -1.14 17.38 -2.54
CA LYS A 125 -0.73 16.74 -1.28
C LYS A 125 -0.36 15.27 -1.46
N VAL A 126 -0.73 14.67 -2.58
CA VAL A 126 -0.33 13.31 -2.98
C VAL A 126 0.35 13.38 -4.33
N PHE A 127 1.53 12.81 -4.44
CA PHE A 127 2.25 12.65 -5.70
C PHE A 127 2.37 11.17 -6.02
N ASN A 128 1.92 10.78 -7.22
CA ASN A 128 2.29 9.52 -7.83
C ASN A 128 3.46 9.76 -8.77
N GLN A 129 4.57 9.04 -8.56
CA GLN A 129 5.68 9.00 -9.50
C GLN A 129 6.00 7.57 -9.93
N SER A 130 5.74 7.29 -11.20
CA SER A 130 5.91 5.95 -11.79
C SER A 130 7.13 5.89 -12.72
N PHE A 131 8.24 6.51 -12.28
CA PHE A 131 9.55 6.51 -12.95
C PHE A 131 10.68 6.13 -11.97
N SER A 132 11.87 5.80 -12.49
CA SER A 132 13.10 5.65 -11.71
C SER A 132 14.30 6.23 -12.46
N LEU A 133 15.32 6.65 -11.70
CA LEU A 133 16.62 7.08 -12.19
C LEU A 133 17.54 5.94 -12.58
N ILE A 134 17.16 4.68 -12.33
CA ILE A 134 17.98 3.47 -12.59
C ILE A 134 19.35 3.46 -11.92
N THR A 135 19.53 4.37 -10.96
CA THR A 135 20.71 4.49 -10.12
C THR A 135 20.26 4.97 -8.75
N THR A 136 21.06 4.70 -7.74
CA THR A 136 20.95 5.39 -6.45
C THR A 136 21.45 6.82 -6.56
N ASN A 137 20.84 7.73 -5.81
CA ASN A 137 21.26 9.12 -5.67
C ASN A 137 20.85 9.66 -4.30
N ASP A 138 21.71 9.43 -3.30
CA ASP A 138 21.46 9.79 -1.90
C ASP A 138 21.20 11.29 -1.70
N VAL A 139 21.84 12.14 -2.52
CA VAL A 139 21.63 13.59 -2.47
C VAL A 139 20.21 13.93 -2.92
N LEU A 140 19.73 13.32 -4.00
CA LEU A 140 18.36 13.51 -4.46
C LEU A 140 17.35 12.96 -3.44
N ASP A 141 17.60 11.78 -2.90
CA ASP A 141 16.75 11.20 -1.85
C ASP A 141 16.68 12.10 -0.61
N ALA A 142 17.80 12.76 -0.24
CA ALA A 142 17.81 13.77 0.83
C ALA A 142 16.92 14.98 0.49
N TYR A 143 16.91 15.46 -0.76
CA TYR A 143 15.96 16.49 -1.20
C TYR A 143 14.51 16.03 -1.11
N TYR A 144 14.19 14.79 -1.51
CA TYR A 144 12.86 14.22 -1.33
C TYR A 144 12.47 14.14 0.14
N ASN A 145 13.36 13.66 1.00
CA ASN A 145 13.13 13.57 2.44
C ASN A 145 12.86 14.96 3.05
N PHE A 146 13.68 15.95 2.69
CA PHE A 146 13.52 17.34 3.10
C PHE A 146 12.17 17.91 2.63
N TYR A 147 11.84 17.71 1.36
CA TYR A 147 10.58 18.18 0.78
C TYR A 147 9.36 17.60 1.50
N ILE A 148 9.34 16.28 1.75
CA ILE A 148 8.25 15.61 2.47
C ILE A 148 8.13 16.15 3.89
N ASP A 149 9.27 16.32 4.58
CA ASP A 149 9.29 16.82 5.94
C ASP A 149 8.80 18.28 6.05
N GLN A 150 9.18 19.15 5.11
CA GLN A 150 8.79 20.55 5.11
C GLN A 150 7.40 20.81 4.53
N ARG A 151 7.03 20.14 3.45
CA ARG A 151 5.79 20.39 2.68
C ARG A 151 4.63 19.48 3.08
N LYS A 152 4.90 18.46 3.90
CA LYS A 152 3.93 17.46 4.37
C LYS A 152 3.20 16.79 3.20
N ALA A 153 3.94 16.49 2.13
CA ALA A 153 3.43 15.83 0.94
C ALA A 153 3.60 14.31 1.06
N VAL A 154 2.59 13.55 0.66
CA VAL A 154 2.69 12.10 0.47
C VAL A 154 3.26 11.84 -0.92
N ILE A 155 4.50 11.37 -1.01
CA ILE A 155 5.12 10.99 -2.29
C ILE A 155 5.16 9.46 -2.37
N VAL A 156 4.49 8.91 -3.38
CA VAL A 156 4.42 7.48 -3.66
C VAL A 156 5.23 7.19 -4.92
N SER A 157 6.26 6.36 -4.79
CA SER A 157 7.23 6.06 -5.85
C SER A 157 7.23 4.58 -6.21
N GLY A 158 7.32 4.31 -7.51
CA GLY A 158 7.67 2.96 -7.97
C GLY A 158 9.08 2.58 -7.52
N GLY A 159 9.25 1.34 -7.06
CA GLY A 159 10.48 0.88 -6.44
C GLY A 159 11.60 0.43 -7.37
N ASN A 160 11.43 0.41 -8.70
CA ASN A 160 12.30 -0.15 -9.75
C ASN A 160 13.61 -0.89 -9.35
N ASN A 161 13.83 -2.07 -9.94
CA ASN A 161 15.07 -2.84 -9.80
C ASN A 161 15.82 -2.96 -11.15
N ALA A 162 16.59 -1.94 -11.54
CA ALA A 162 17.54 -2.07 -12.66
C ALA A 162 18.84 -2.80 -12.24
N GLY A 163 18.92 -3.28 -10.99
CA GLY A 163 20.09 -3.92 -10.38
C GLY A 163 19.71 -4.98 -9.32
N ALA A 164 20.35 -4.93 -8.14
CA ALA A 164 20.04 -5.78 -6.98
C ALA A 164 19.55 -4.97 -5.77
N VAL A 165 19.21 -3.69 -5.98
CA VAL A 165 18.84 -2.72 -4.93
C VAL A 165 17.79 -1.74 -5.46
N VAL A 166 17.10 -1.08 -4.53
CA VAL A 166 16.12 -0.03 -4.85
C VAL A 166 16.80 1.24 -5.34
N ASP A 167 16.39 1.73 -6.50
CA ASP A 167 16.92 2.96 -7.11
C ASP A 167 16.19 4.23 -6.66
N SER A 168 16.83 5.39 -6.84
CA SER A 168 16.19 6.69 -6.61
C SER A 168 15.09 6.98 -7.66
N PRO A 169 14.01 7.69 -7.30
CA PRO A 169 13.70 8.21 -5.95
C PRO A 169 13.01 7.19 -5.03
N GLY A 170 12.85 5.94 -5.47
CA GLY A 170 12.24 4.87 -4.66
C GLY A 170 13.02 4.53 -3.39
N SER A 171 14.31 4.85 -3.31
CA SER A 171 15.13 4.66 -2.12
C SER A 171 14.93 5.73 -1.04
N MET A 172 14.14 6.81 -1.27
CA MET A 172 13.87 7.84 -0.25
C MET A 172 13.21 7.26 1.03
N ALA A 173 13.56 7.80 2.19
CA ALA A 173 13.12 7.29 3.49
C ALA A 173 11.71 7.78 3.88
N ASN A 174 11.45 9.07 3.71
CA ASN A 174 10.19 9.70 4.13
C ASN A 174 9.02 9.41 3.18
N GLY A 175 9.32 8.95 1.95
CA GLY A 175 8.34 8.56 0.96
C GLY A 175 7.78 7.16 1.13
N ILE A 176 6.86 6.79 0.25
CA ILE A 176 6.28 5.44 0.17
C ILE A 176 6.75 4.80 -1.13
N THR A 177 7.46 3.69 -1.02
CA THR A 177 8.00 2.92 -2.14
C THR A 177 7.13 1.70 -2.35
N VAL A 178 6.68 1.52 -3.59
CA VAL A 178 5.73 0.49 -3.97
C VAL A 178 6.40 -0.53 -4.88
N TRP A 179 6.22 -1.81 -4.55
CA TRP A 179 6.54 -2.92 -5.43
C TRP A 179 5.28 -3.64 -5.90
N THR A 180 5.46 -4.66 -6.73
CA THR A 180 4.36 -5.29 -7.47
C THR A 180 3.97 -6.64 -6.90
N SER A 181 2.68 -6.92 -6.95
CA SER A 181 2.10 -8.27 -6.92
C SER A 181 1.39 -8.57 -8.25
N ASP A 182 0.98 -9.83 -8.44
CA ASP A 182 -0.06 -10.16 -9.43
C ASP A 182 -1.44 -9.64 -8.97
N ALA A 183 -2.48 -9.89 -9.78
CA ALA A 183 -3.85 -9.48 -9.50
C ALA A 183 -4.43 -10.15 -8.24
N TYR A 184 -3.93 -11.32 -7.86
CA TYR A 184 -4.37 -12.09 -6.69
C TYR A 184 -3.58 -11.72 -5.42
N GLY A 185 -2.63 -10.80 -5.54
CA GLY A 185 -1.81 -10.32 -4.43
C GLY A 185 -0.55 -11.14 -4.20
N ASN A 186 -0.23 -12.12 -5.05
CA ASN A 186 1.03 -12.85 -4.91
C ASN A 186 2.20 -11.90 -5.24
N PRO A 187 3.14 -11.69 -4.31
CA PRO A 187 4.26 -10.79 -4.53
C PRO A 187 5.14 -11.28 -5.68
N SER A 188 5.84 -10.35 -6.34
CA SER A 188 6.91 -10.68 -7.28
C SER A 188 7.88 -11.71 -6.67
N SER A 189 8.33 -12.66 -7.48
CA SER A 189 9.35 -13.64 -7.06
C SER A 189 10.71 -13.00 -6.79
N VAL A 190 10.94 -11.80 -7.33
CA VAL A 190 12.17 -11.02 -7.14
C VAL A 190 11.96 -10.03 -6.00
N ALA A 191 12.79 -10.18 -4.96
CA ALA A 191 12.89 -9.18 -3.90
C ALA A 191 13.40 -7.86 -4.48
N LEU A 192 12.84 -6.75 -4.00
CA LEU A 192 13.25 -5.43 -4.44
C LEU A 192 14.36 -4.87 -3.54
N GLY A 193 14.20 -4.99 -2.22
CA GLY A 193 15.12 -4.46 -1.25
C GLY A 193 16.27 -5.39 -0.87
N PRO A 194 17.17 -4.92 0.00
CA PRO A 194 17.16 -3.58 0.63
C PRO A 194 17.59 -2.45 -0.32
N THR A 195 17.58 -1.21 0.15
CA THR A 195 18.33 -0.11 -0.50
C THR A 195 19.84 -0.37 -0.42
N TRP A 196 20.64 0.41 -1.16
CA TRP A 196 22.11 0.29 -1.12
C TRP A 196 22.72 0.51 0.27
N ASP A 197 22.11 1.38 1.07
CA ASP A 197 22.50 1.65 2.46
C ASP A 197 21.87 0.68 3.48
N GLY A 198 21.14 -0.36 3.02
CA GLY A 198 20.63 -1.44 3.87
C GLY A 198 19.25 -1.20 4.48
N ARG A 199 18.57 -0.08 4.16
CA ARG A 199 17.20 0.19 4.61
C ARG A 199 16.20 -0.76 3.96
N ALA A 200 15.16 -1.10 4.69
CA ALA A 200 14.11 -1.97 4.22
C ALA A 200 13.20 -1.25 3.22
N LYS A 201 13.12 -1.83 2.02
CA LYS A 201 12.19 -1.45 0.95
C LYS A 201 11.72 -2.72 0.23
N PRO A 202 10.56 -2.71 -0.44
CA PRO A 202 9.58 -1.63 -0.54
C PRO A 202 8.90 -1.35 0.80
N ASP A 203 8.11 -0.28 0.90
CA ASP A 203 7.22 -0.10 2.05
C ASP A 203 5.99 -1.00 1.93
N LEU A 204 5.46 -1.19 0.72
CA LEU A 204 4.24 -1.94 0.41
C LEU A 204 4.30 -2.61 -0.97
N ILE A 205 3.43 -3.59 -1.20
CA ILE A 205 3.10 -4.09 -2.54
C ILE A 205 1.65 -3.77 -2.91
N ALA A 206 1.41 -3.62 -4.21
CA ALA A 206 0.05 -3.54 -4.76
C ALA A 206 -0.03 -4.28 -6.10
N PRO A 207 -1.23 -4.71 -6.51
CA PRO A 207 -1.42 -5.39 -7.78
C PRO A 207 -0.95 -4.56 -8.95
N ARG A 208 -0.29 -5.22 -9.89
CA ARG A 208 -0.25 -4.71 -11.26
C ARG A 208 -1.66 -4.80 -11.85
N SER A 209 -2.21 -3.68 -12.32
CA SER A 209 -3.41 -3.73 -13.14
C SER A 209 -3.01 -4.09 -14.58
N ALA A 210 -3.40 -5.27 -15.05
CA ALA A 210 -3.05 -5.77 -16.38
C ALA A 210 -3.75 -5.05 -17.55
N GLN A 211 -4.60 -4.04 -17.27
CA GLN A 211 -5.33 -3.31 -18.30
C GLN A 211 -5.44 -1.83 -17.95
N VAL A 212 -4.61 -1.00 -18.60
CA VAL A 212 -4.99 0.38 -18.87
C VAL A 212 -4.46 0.84 -20.22
N ALA A 213 -5.35 1.46 -21.01
CA ALA A 213 -5.07 2.12 -22.29
C ALA A 213 -3.75 2.90 -22.27
N ALA A 214 -2.82 2.56 -23.16
CA ALA A 214 -3.05 2.96 -24.55
C ALA A 214 -2.24 2.16 -25.55
N SER A 215 -2.84 1.98 -26.73
CA SER A 215 -2.06 1.94 -27.97
C SER A 215 -2.13 3.35 -28.57
N PRO A 216 -1.03 3.91 -29.08
CA PRO A 216 -0.98 5.26 -29.66
C PRO A 216 -1.65 5.33 -31.06
N ALA A 217 -2.78 4.66 -31.27
CA ALA A 217 -3.42 4.59 -32.57
C ALA A 217 -4.92 4.30 -32.53
N ILE A 218 -5.73 5.06 -31.79
CA ILE A 218 -7.14 5.24 -32.17
C ILE A 218 -7.50 6.73 -32.02
N SER A 219 -7.36 7.48 -33.12
CA SER A 219 -8.17 8.68 -33.32
C SER A 219 -9.63 8.23 -33.42
N GLY A 220 -10.37 8.29 -32.32
CA GLY A 220 -11.75 7.87 -32.37
C GLY A 220 -12.37 7.74 -30.98
N ASN A 221 -13.53 8.36 -30.85
CA ASN A 221 -14.53 8.13 -29.82
C ASN A 221 -14.91 6.63 -29.76
N THR A 222 -14.07 5.78 -29.16
CA THR A 222 -14.37 4.37 -28.92
C THR A 222 -14.36 4.09 -27.42
N THR A 223 -15.52 3.66 -26.93
CA THR A 223 -15.83 3.35 -25.52
C THR A 223 -15.32 1.98 -25.06
N THR A 224 -14.57 1.26 -25.91
CA THR A 224 -14.14 -0.12 -25.68
C THR A 224 -12.61 -0.24 -25.71
N PHE A 225 -12.03 -0.60 -24.57
CA PHE A 225 -10.64 -1.01 -24.48
C PHE A 225 -10.52 -2.40 -25.12
N THR A 226 -9.91 -2.52 -26.29
CA THR A 226 -9.71 -3.82 -26.94
C THR A 226 -8.41 -4.48 -26.47
N ASN A 227 -8.47 -5.81 -26.30
CA ASN A 227 -7.52 -6.64 -25.57
C ASN A 227 -6.21 -6.96 -26.34
N SER A 228 -5.92 -6.26 -27.43
CA SER A 228 -5.10 -6.82 -28.53
C SER A 228 -3.82 -6.05 -28.89
N SER A 229 -3.31 -5.13 -28.05
CA SER A 229 -2.01 -4.48 -28.33
C SER A 229 -1.10 -4.31 -27.10
N TYR A 230 -1.34 -5.06 -26.02
CA TYR A 230 -0.47 -5.04 -24.84
C TYR A 230 0.55 -6.19 -24.91
N THR A 231 1.77 -5.85 -25.30
CA THR A 231 2.94 -6.47 -24.68
C THR A 231 2.96 -6.00 -23.22
N SER A 232 3.21 -6.91 -22.30
CA SER A 232 3.24 -6.66 -20.86
C SER A 232 4.00 -5.37 -20.49
N ILE A 233 3.29 -4.30 -20.12
CA ILE A 233 3.89 -3.08 -19.58
C ILE A 233 4.04 -3.32 -18.08
N GLU A 234 5.11 -4.04 -17.70
CA GLU A 234 5.30 -4.53 -16.34
C GLU A 234 6.23 -3.64 -15.52
N GLY A 235 5.81 -3.32 -14.31
CA GLY A 235 6.67 -2.68 -13.31
C GLY A 235 5.83 -2.12 -12.18
N PRO A 236 6.47 -1.71 -11.07
CA PRO A 236 5.79 -1.05 -9.97
C PRO A 236 4.99 0.19 -10.40
N SER A 237 5.25 0.76 -11.58
CA SER A 237 4.54 1.89 -12.16
C SER A 237 3.01 1.78 -12.18
N LEU A 238 2.45 0.56 -12.34
CA LEU A 238 0.99 0.33 -12.29
C LEU A 238 0.48 -0.08 -10.89
N SER A 239 1.39 -0.37 -9.97
CA SER A 239 1.11 -0.63 -8.55
C SER A 239 1.08 0.68 -7.74
N THR A 240 2.00 1.62 -8.02
CA THR A 240 2.09 2.95 -7.40
C THR A 240 0.75 3.69 -7.34
N PRO A 241 -0.05 3.78 -8.43
CA PRO A 241 -1.32 4.53 -8.41
C PRO A 241 -2.38 3.93 -7.48
N PHE A 242 -2.33 2.63 -7.15
CA PHE A 242 -3.23 2.08 -6.13
C PHE A 242 -2.95 2.69 -4.76
N VAL A 243 -1.68 2.77 -4.39
CA VAL A 243 -1.24 3.30 -3.09
C VAL A 243 -1.42 4.82 -3.03
N ALA A 244 -1.10 5.55 -4.11
CA ALA A 244 -1.38 6.98 -4.20
C ALA A 244 -2.89 7.28 -4.11
N GLY A 245 -3.74 6.45 -4.72
CA GLY A 245 -5.19 6.59 -4.64
C GLY A 245 -5.71 6.33 -3.22
N ALA A 246 -5.18 5.30 -2.55
CA ALA A 246 -5.48 5.04 -1.15
C ALA A 246 -5.09 6.23 -0.27
N ALA A 247 -3.90 6.81 -0.46
CA ALA A 247 -3.46 8.00 0.25
C ALA A 247 -4.38 9.21 0.02
N ALA A 248 -4.86 9.41 -1.22
CA ALA A 248 -5.82 10.47 -1.54
C ALA A 248 -7.16 10.28 -0.82
N ILE A 249 -7.67 9.04 -0.73
CA ILE A 249 -8.88 8.71 0.04
C ILE A 249 -8.68 9.02 1.53
N LEU A 250 -7.56 8.59 2.12
CA LEU A 250 -7.26 8.82 3.53
C LEU A 250 -7.11 10.31 3.85
N LEU A 251 -6.44 11.08 2.99
CA LEU A 251 -6.32 12.52 3.16
C LEU A 251 -7.66 13.25 3.00
N ASP A 252 -8.51 12.84 2.05
CA ASP A 252 -9.87 13.40 1.91
C ASP A 252 -10.67 13.22 3.20
N LYS A 253 -10.58 12.05 3.83
CA LYS A 253 -11.19 11.78 5.14
C LYS A 253 -10.58 12.63 6.26
N ALA A 254 -9.25 12.73 6.32
CA ALA A 254 -8.55 13.49 7.34
C ALA A 254 -8.86 15.00 7.26
N MET A 255 -9.03 15.53 6.05
CA MET A 255 -9.39 16.93 5.80
C MET A 255 -10.85 17.27 6.14
N ASP A 256 -11.74 16.28 6.10
CA ASP A 256 -13.16 16.48 6.41
C ASP A 256 -13.46 16.55 7.92
N ALA A 257 -12.69 15.83 8.73
CA ALA A 257 -12.93 15.73 10.17
C ALA A 257 -11.81 16.41 10.98
N PRO A 258 -12.07 17.53 11.69
CA PRO A 258 -11.06 18.21 12.51
C PRO A 258 -10.36 17.32 13.54
N ALA A 259 -11.06 16.32 14.09
CA ALA A 259 -10.48 15.34 15.01
C ALA A 259 -9.39 14.45 14.37
N LEU A 260 -9.29 14.43 13.03
CA LEU A 260 -8.31 13.68 12.28
C LEU A 260 -7.23 14.59 11.66
N SER A 261 -7.12 15.87 12.07
CA SER A 261 -6.19 16.83 11.46
C SER A 261 -4.73 16.34 11.44
N ASN A 262 -4.30 15.62 12.48
CA ASN A 262 -2.96 15.03 12.55
C ASN A 262 -2.71 13.99 11.44
N ALA A 263 -3.76 13.34 10.94
CA ALA A 263 -3.64 12.40 9.82
C ALA A 263 -3.42 13.06 8.46
N THR A 264 -3.40 14.39 8.39
CA THR A 264 -2.89 15.09 7.20
C THR A 264 -1.37 15.08 7.09
N ASP A 265 -0.65 14.67 8.15
CA ASP A 265 0.80 14.47 8.11
C ASP A 265 1.13 13.14 7.37
N PRO A 266 2.08 13.15 6.41
CA PRO A 266 2.40 11.97 5.62
C PRO A 266 2.88 10.78 6.45
N ARG A 267 3.44 11.01 7.66
CA ARG A 267 3.87 9.91 8.53
C ARG A 267 2.71 9.06 9.02
N VAL A 268 1.57 9.69 9.32
CA VAL A 268 0.36 8.99 9.76
C VAL A 268 -0.22 8.18 8.60
N ILE A 269 -0.31 8.78 7.41
CA ILE A 269 -0.77 8.09 6.19
C ILE A 269 0.12 6.88 5.89
N LYS A 270 1.44 7.04 5.89
CA LYS A 270 2.39 5.95 5.67
C LYS A 270 2.24 4.84 6.71
N SER A 271 2.21 5.19 8.00
CA SER A 271 2.02 4.24 9.10
C SER A 271 0.72 3.43 8.94
N ILE A 272 -0.41 4.10 8.67
CA ILE A 272 -1.73 3.45 8.51
C ILE A 272 -1.74 2.49 7.32
N LEU A 273 -1.23 2.91 6.16
CA LEU A 273 -1.16 2.06 4.97
C LEU A 273 -0.31 0.80 5.23
N MET A 274 0.79 0.93 5.97
CA MET A 274 1.67 -0.19 6.31
C MET A 274 1.09 -1.12 7.38
N THR A 275 0.45 -0.58 8.43
CA THR A 275 -0.18 -1.40 9.48
C THR A 275 -1.35 -2.21 8.95
N SER A 276 -2.16 -1.60 8.08
CA SER A 276 -3.35 -2.25 7.50
C SER A 276 -3.02 -3.31 6.44
N ALA A 277 -1.79 -3.34 5.93
CA ALA A 277 -1.37 -4.23 4.87
C ALA A 277 -1.49 -5.72 5.25
N LYS A 278 -1.97 -6.52 4.29
CA LYS A 278 -2.13 -7.96 4.42
C LYS A 278 -0.79 -8.65 4.18
N LYS A 279 -0.36 -9.46 5.16
CA LYS A 279 0.83 -10.32 5.03
C LYS A 279 0.50 -11.46 4.06
N MET A 280 1.21 -11.53 2.93
CA MET A 280 1.03 -12.61 1.96
C MET A 280 1.95 -13.79 2.28
N SER A 281 1.76 -14.90 1.58
CA SER A 281 2.55 -16.12 1.82
C SER A 281 4.06 -15.84 1.75
N GLY A 282 4.80 -16.37 2.72
CA GLY A 282 6.24 -16.21 2.84
C GLY A 282 6.71 -14.83 3.34
N TRP A 283 5.80 -14.01 3.89
CA TRP A 283 6.19 -12.74 4.52
C TRP A 283 7.10 -12.99 5.73
N GLN A 284 8.24 -12.31 5.78
CA GLN A 284 9.15 -12.27 6.93
C GLN A 284 10.03 -11.02 6.90
N LYS A 285 10.50 -10.55 8.06
CA LYS A 285 11.45 -9.43 8.11
C LYS A 285 12.81 -9.78 7.50
N GLY A 286 13.33 -8.87 6.67
CA GLY A 286 14.61 -9.00 5.98
C GLY A 286 14.57 -9.91 4.74
N THR A 287 15.63 -10.68 4.57
CA THR A 287 15.81 -11.61 3.44
C THR A 287 15.09 -12.93 3.70
N ASN A 288 14.69 -13.63 2.63
CA ASN A 288 14.07 -14.93 2.79
C ASN A 288 14.97 -15.94 3.54
N GLY A 289 14.45 -16.53 4.62
CA GLY A 289 15.15 -17.54 5.43
C GLY A 289 15.94 -16.99 6.62
N THR A 290 15.91 -15.67 6.89
CA THR A 290 16.61 -15.08 8.04
C THR A 290 15.85 -15.14 9.37
N ALA A 291 14.65 -15.74 9.41
CA ALA A 291 13.79 -15.86 10.59
C ALA A 291 13.60 -14.53 11.36
N ASP A 292 12.54 -13.80 11.01
CA ASP A 292 12.02 -12.61 11.70
C ASP A 292 13.11 -11.66 12.25
N ASP A 293 13.93 -11.12 11.34
CA ASP A 293 15.07 -10.26 11.67
C ASP A 293 14.62 -8.99 12.41
N ALA A 294 15.05 -8.84 13.66
CA ALA A 294 14.72 -7.67 14.48
C ALA A 294 15.39 -6.37 14.00
N THR A 295 16.36 -6.44 13.08
CA THR A 295 17.11 -5.29 12.57
C THR A 295 16.65 -4.82 11.19
N ALA A 296 15.88 -5.65 10.47
CA ALA A 296 15.22 -5.27 9.23
C ALA A 296 13.71 -5.13 9.50
N PRO A 297 13.12 -3.92 9.54
CA PRO A 297 11.74 -3.76 9.96
C PRO A 297 10.72 -4.38 9.00
N LEU A 298 11.07 -4.58 7.72
CA LEU A 298 10.13 -5.05 6.69
C LEU A 298 10.70 -6.22 5.90
N ASP A 299 9.82 -6.92 5.18
CA ASP A 299 10.18 -7.93 4.18
C ASP A 299 10.78 -7.26 2.94
N TYR A 300 11.95 -7.68 2.48
CA TYR A 300 12.61 -7.09 1.31
C TYR A 300 11.91 -7.37 -0.04
N ARG A 301 10.95 -8.30 -0.07
CA ARG A 301 10.11 -8.61 -1.23
C ARG A 301 8.74 -7.96 -1.16
N GLN A 302 8.17 -7.86 0.04
CA GLN A 302 6.75 -7.50 0.22
C GLN A 302 6.53 -6.22 1.03
N GLY A 303 7.59 -5.66 1.64
CA GLY A 303 7.47 -4.54 2.57
C GLY A 303 6.65 -4.92 3.80
N ALA A 304 5.71 -4.06 4.19
CA ALA A 304 4.70 -4.39 5.19
C ALA A 304 3.59 -5.32 4.66
N GLY A 305 3.56 -5.65 3.36
CA GLY A 305 2.59 -6.53 2.74
C GLY A 305 1.74 -5.84 1.67
N LEU A 306 0.67 -6.52 1.27
CA LEU A 306 -0.25 -6.09 0.23
C LEU A 306 -1.20 -4.99 0.74
N LEU A 307 -1.33 -3.91 -0.03
CA LEU A 307 -2.26 -2.82 0.23
C LEU A 307 -3.69 -3.30 0.52
N GLN A 308 -4.32 -2.75 1.56
CA GLN A 308 -5.72 -3.01 1.92
C GLN A 308 -6.47 -1.68 2.14
N ILE A 309 -7.14 -1.15 1.10
CA ILE A 309 -7.72 0.21 1.09
C ILE A 309 -8.80 0.35 2.17
N LYS A 310 -9.73 -0.61 2.27
CA LYS A 310 -10.78 -0.55 3.28
C LYS A 310 -10.20 -0.67 4.69
N SER A 311 -9.29 -1.62 4.94
CA SER A 311 -8.66 -1.76 6.25
C SER A 311 -7.86 -0.51 6.65
N ALA A 312 -7.21 0.17 5.70
CA ALA A 312 -6.52 1.43 5.95
C ALA A 312 -7.49 2.55 6.34
N TYR A 313 -8.63 2.63 5.63
CA TYR A 313 -9.68 3.60 5.95
C TYR A 313 -10.31 3.35 7.32
N ASP A 314 -10.64 2.10 7.65
CA ASP A 314 -11.20 1.71 8.95
C ASP A 314 -10.21 2.07 10.08
N LEU A 315 -8.91 1.82 9.87
CA LEU A 315 -7.85 2.17 10.84
C LEU A 315 -7.73 3.68 11.03
N LEU A 316 -7.77 4.48 9.96
CA LEU A 316 -7.82 5.94 10.07
C LEU A 316 -9.06 6.41 10.83
N ALA A 317 -10.22 5.86 10.47
CA ALA A 317 -11.52 6.24 11.03
C ALA A 317 -11.70 5.85 12.50
N ALA A 318 -10.95 4.86 13.00
CA ALA A 318 -10.87 4.53 14.42
C ALA A 318 -10.35 5.71 15.28
N GLY A 319 -9.61 6.63 14.66
CA GLY A 319 -9.22 7.91 15.25
C GLY A 319 -7.93 7.85 16.07
N PRO A 320 -7.37 9.04 16.38
CA PRO A 320 -6.17 9.15 17.19
C PRO A 320 -6.46 8.77 18.66
N GLN A 321 -5.49 8.13 19.29
CA GLN A 321 -5.45 7.76 20.70
C GLN A 321 -4.09 8.19 21.28
N GLY A 322 -3.93 8.07 22.60
CA GLY A 322 -2.66 8.38 23.27
C GLY A 322 -2.01 7.15 23.88
N THR A 323 -0.92 7.38 24.62
CA THR A 323 -0.24 6.35 25.41
C THR A 323 -1.12 5.82 26.55
N GLY A 324 -0.87 4.59 27.00
CA GLY A 324 -1.62 3.92 28.06
C GLY A 324 -2.65 2.95 27.49
N GLY A 325 -3.83 2.86 28.11
CA GLY A 325 -4.90 1.97 27.64
C GLY A 325 -5.49 2.45 26.30
N VAL A 326 -5.47 1.58 25.30
CA VAL A 326 -5.97 1.84 23.94
C VAL A 326 -6.92 0.75 23.44
N MET A 327 -7.69 1.10 22.41
CA MET A 327 -8.50 0.16 21.66
C MET A 327 -7.62 -0.73 20.77
N ARG A 328 -8.17 -1.85 20.28
CA ARG A 328 -7.47 -2.80 19.38
C ARG A 328 -7.18 -2.27 17.97
N LEU A 329 -7.72 -1.10 17.63
CA LEU A 329 -7.57 -0.44 16.35
C LEU A 329 -7.41 1.05 16.64
N GLY A 330 -6.35 1.68 16.13
CA GLY A 330 -6.08 3.09 16.39
C GLY A 330 -4.70 3.54 15.93
N TRP A 331 -4.46 4.83 16.09
CA TRP A 331 -3.17 5.44 15.78
C TRP A 331 -2.87 6.59 16.74
N ASP A 332 -1.62 7.03 16.80
CA ASP A 332 -1.15 8.16 17.60
C ASP A 332 -0.15 8.96 16.76
N PHE A 333 -0.12 10.27 16.99
CA PHE A 333 0.83 11.20 16.42
C PHE A 333 1.32 12.15 17.51
N ALA A 334 2.53 11.89 18.02
CA ALA A 334 3.06 12.54 19.20
C ALA A 334 4.57 12.73 19.08
N THR A 335 5.20 13.21 20.17
CA THR A 335 6.65 13.42 20.23
C THR A 335 7.31 12.64 21.36
N ILE A 336 8.53 12.15 21.13
CA ILE A 336 9.34 11.44 22.13
C ILE A 336 10.76 12.01 22.22
N SER A 337 11.30 12.13 23.42
CA SER A 337 12.67 12.58 23.65
C SER A 337 13.67 11.41 23.70
N ALA A 338 14.96 11.69 23.54
CA ALA A 338 16.03 10.69 23.69
C ALA A 338 15.94 9.95 25.04
N GLY A 339 16.05 8.62 25.02
CA GLY A 339 16.01 7.77 26.20
C GLY A 339 14.63 7.47 26.79
N GLN A 340 13.56 8.06 26.25
CA GLN A 340 12.19 7.79 26.71
C GLN A 340 11.60 6.52 26.08
N SER A 341 10.53 6.02 26.72
CA SER A 341 9.67 4.98 26.17
C SER A 341 8.20 5.25 26.49
N PHE A 342 7.32 4.80 25.60
CA PHE A 342 5.87 4.86 25.75
C PHE A 342 5.24 3.48 25.56
N SER A 343 4.13 3.24 26.24
CA SER A 343 3.35 2.00 26.15
C SER A 343 1.95 2.24 25.61
N TYR A 344 1.46 1.29 24.83
CA TYR A 344 0.08 1.24 24.33
C TYR A 344 -0.50 -0.14 24.64
N ASP A 345 -1.49 -0.18 25.51
CA ASP A 345 -1.99 -1.38 26.18
C ASP A 345 -3.39 -1.72 25.70
N PHE A 346 -3.61 -2.95 25.25
CA PHE A 346 -4.93 -3.43 24.83
C PHE A 346 -5.16 -4.88 25.26
N SER A 347 -6.42 -5.25 25.46
CA SER A 347 -6.81 -6.59 25.91
C SER A 347 -7.54 -7.36 24.82
N LEU A 348 -7.18 -8.65 24.67
CA LEU A 348 -7.87 -9.63 23.83
C LEU A 348 -8.75 -10.49 24.73
N THR A 349 -10.07 -10.29 24.68
CA THR A 349 -11.01 -10.83 25.68
C THR A 349 -11.79 -12.06 25.22
N ASN A 350 -11.92 -12.27 23.91
CA ASN A 350 -12.74 -13.33 23.36
C ASN A 350 -11.84 -14.48 22.89
N ALA A 351 -12.01 -15.67 23.47
CA ALA A 351 -11.36 -16.85 22.91
C ALA A 351 -11.89 -17.06 21.49
N LEU A 352 -10.99 -17.18 20.52
CA LEU A 352 -11.40 -17.42 19.15
C LEU A 352 -11.76 -18.91 18.97
N SER A 353 -12.68 -19.20 18.05
CA SER A 353 -13.11 -20.56 17.75
C SER A 353 -11.96 -21.44 17.23
N ASN A 354 -11.88 -22.69 17.70
CA ASN A 354 -10.90 -23.74 17.37
C ASN A 354 -9.95 -23.45 16.20
N GLY A 355 -8.80 -22.87 16.55
CA GLY A 355 -7.67 -22.62 15.67
C GLY A 355 -7.52 -21.18 15.21
N SER A 356 -8.54 -20.34 15.32
CA SER A 356 -8.52 -18.96 14.83
C SER A 356 -7.48 -18.11 15.56
N ASN A 357 -6.87 -17.15 14.84
CA ASN A 357 -5.76 -16.34 15.33
C ASN A 357 -6.12 -14.86 15.40
N PHE A 358 -5.63 -14.19 16.45
CA PHE A 358 -5.49 -12.75 16.46
C PHE A 358 -4.21 -12.39 15.70
N LEU A 359 -4.35 -11.54 14.69
CA LEU A 359 -3.23 -10.96 13.97
C LEU A 359 -3.00 -9.53 14.49
N ILE A 360 -1.92 -9.35 15.25
CA ILE A 360 -1.52 -8.07 15.80
C ILE A 360 -0.47 -7.46 14.87
N ARG A 361 -0.71 -6.23 14.41
CA ARG A 361 0.19 -5.45 13.55
C ARG A 361 0.36 -4.06 14.13
N ALA A 362 1.58 -3.53 14.10
CA ALA A 362 1.81 -2.13 14.38
C ALA A 362 3.00 -1.59 13.56
N THR A 363 2.88 -0.34 13.11
CA THR A 363 3.93 0.36 12.37
C THR A 363 4.21 1.71 13.02
N LEU A 364 5.46 1.90 13.42
CA LEU A 364 6.01 3.17 13.86
C LEU A 364 6.73 3.82 12.69
N ASN A 365 6.48 5.11 12.44
CA ASN A 365 7.10 5.86 11.35
C ASN A 365 7.46 7.28 11.81
N TRP A 366 8.66 7.74 11.48
CA TRP A 366 9.13 9.11 11.75
C TRP A 366 9.85 9.65 10.50
N ASN A 367 10.19 10.93 10.50
CA ASN A 367 10.89 11.52 9.36
C ASN A 367 12.39 11.49 9.60
N VAL A 368 13.15 11.20 8.55
CA VAL A 368 14.53 11.63 8.45
C VAL A 368 14.53 13.13 8.26
N HIS A 369 15.21 13.85 9.16
CA HIS A 369 15.35 15.30 9.14
C HIS A 369 16.73 15.69 8.60
N PRO A 370 16.86 16.00 7.31
CA PRO A 370 18.09 16.60 6.81
C PRO A 370 18.18 18.04 7.33
N ILE A 371 19.12 18.32 8.24
CA ILE A 371 19.43 19.68 8.70
C ILE A 371 20.29 20.40 7.65
N THR A 372 21.14 19.64 6.97
CA THR A 372 21.82 20.00 5.73
C THR A 372 21.76 18.80 4.78
N LEU A 373 21.96 19.02 3.48
CA LEU A 373 22.06 17.95 2.47
C LEU A 373 23.21 16.95 2.74
N THR A 374 24.01 17.20 3.77
CA THR A 374 25.19 16.42 4.19
C THR A 374 25.07 15.86 5.60
N SER A 375 24.00 16.19 6.35
CA SER A 375 23.79 15.70 7.72
C SER A 375 22.36 15.20 7.91
N ASN A 376 22.23 13.88 8.03
CA ASN A 376 21.01 13.25 8.50
C ASN A 376 21.15 13.09 10.02
N LEU A 377 20.40 13.88 10.80
CA LEU A 377 20.21 13.53 12.21
C LEU A 377 19.18 12.41 12.26
N PHE A 378 19.69 11.19 12.20
CA PHE A 378 18.88 10.01 12.31
C PHE A 378 18.60 9.73 13.79
N ARG A 379 17.34 9.77 14.18
CA ARG A 379 16.92 9.28 15.50
C ARG A 379 16.46 7.86 15.37
N ASN A 380 17.01 7.01 16.22
CA ASN A 380 16.67 5.59 16.26
C ASN A 380 15.54 5.37 17.25
N LEU A 381 14.36 5.10 16.71
CA LEU A 381 13.21 4.64 17.49
C LEU A 381 13.07 3.12 17.34
N THR A 382 12.52 2.48 18.36
CA THR A 382 12.32 1.03 18.43
C THR A 382 10.87 0.69 18.73
N LEU A 383 10.41 -0.50 18.31
CA LEU A 383 9.07 -0.99 18.56
C LEU A 383 9.11 -2.45 19.01
N ALA A 384 8.41 -2.78 20.08
CA ALA A 384 8.30 -4.14 20.58
C ALA A 384 6.85 -4.47 20.92
N LEU A 385 6.45 -5.72 20.67
CA LEU A 385 5.15 -6.26 21.05
C LEU A 385 5.33 -7.31 22.16
N TRP A 386 4.60 -7.13 23.25
CA TRP A 386 4.64 -8.00 24.42
C TRP A 386 3.25 -8.53 24.77
N GLN A 387 3.20 -9.78 25.21
CA GLN A 387 2.13 -10.29 26.04
C GLN A 387 2.43 -9.92 27.49
N VAL A 388 1.41 -9.43 28.20
CA VAL A 388 1.48 -8.98 29.59
C VAL A 388 0.80 -10.01 30.50
N THR A 389 1.45 -10.35 31.60
CA THR A 389 0.90 -11.23 32.65
C THR A 389 1.12 -10.57 34.00
N ASN A 390 0.06 -10.44 34.80
CA ASN A 390 0.09 -9.78 36.12
C ASN A 390 0.70 -8.36 36.07
N GLY A 391 0.41 -7.60 35.01
CA GLY A 391 0.92 -6.23 34.82
C GLY A 391 2.38 -6.13 34.39
N VAL A 392 3.08 -7.25 34.18
CA VAL A 392 4.48 -7.29 33.73
C VAL A 392 4.58 -7.84 32.30
N THR A 393 5.45 -7.26 31.47
CA THR A 393 5.77 -7.79 30.14
C THR A 393 6.38 -9.19 30.28
N ALA A 394 5.59 -10.22 29.97
CA ALA A 394 5.93 -11.61 30.28
C ALA A 394 6.60 -12.32 29.11
N ARG A 395 6.10 -12.11 27.89
CA ARG A 395 6.63 -12.74 26.67
C ARG A 395 6.67 -11.72 25.54
N ARG A 396 7.84 -11.54 24.94
CA ARG A 396 7.97 -10.76 23.69
C ARG A 396 7.45 -11.59 22.54
N LEU A 397 6.51 -11.05 21.78
CA LEU A 397 6.02 -11.67 20.56
C LEU A 397 6.84 -11.24 19.34
N ASP A 398 7.23 -9.96 19.30
CA ASP A 398 8.02 -9.41 18.19
C ASP A 398 8.81 -8.17 18.65
N LEU A 399 9.90 -7.86 17.94
CA LEU A 399 10.80 -6.74 18.14
C LEU A 399 11.30 -6.18 16.80
N SER A 400 11.32 -4.85 16.68
CA SER A 400 11.89 -4.13 15.56
C SER A 400 12.78 -2.99 16.08
N THR A 401 14.07 -3.07 15.76
CA THR A 401 15.17 -2.28 16.32
C THR A 401 16.18 -1.84 15.24
N GLY A 402 15.77 -1.84 13.97
CA GLY A 402 16.64 -1.42 12.87
C GLY A 402 17.20 -0.01 13.10
N LEU A 403 18.49 0.17 12.81
CA LEU A 403 19.20 1.45 13.04
C LEU A 403 19.30 2.34 11.79
N LEU A 404 18.82 1.81 10.66
CA LEU A 404 18.94 2.44 9.34
C LEU A 404 17.60 3.04 8.90
N ASP A 405 16.50 2.42 9.30
CA ASP A 405 15.15 2.69 8.80
C ASP A 405 14.38 3.67 9.66
N ASN A 406 13.64 4.58 9.02
CA ASN A 406 12.75 5.53 9.70
C ASN A 406 11.36 4.92 9.98
N VAL A 407 11.31 3.58 9.96
CA VAL A 407 10.13 2.77 10.20
C VAL A 407 10.51 1.58 11.08
N GLN A 408 9.63 1.23 12.01
CA GLN A 408 9.68 -0.06 12.72
C GLN A 408 8.33 -0.74 12.56
N HIS A 409 8.34 -2.05 12.34
CA HIS A 409 7.12 -2.82 12.16
C HIS A 409 7.15 -4.08 12.99
N VAL A 410 6.04 -4.37 13.67
CA VAL A 410 5.86 -5.62 14.39
C VAL A 410 4.62 -6.35 13.91
N PHE A 411 4.73 -7.66 13.79
CA PHE A 411 3.66 -8.55 13.38
C PHE A 411 3.70 -9.86 14.17
N ALA A 412 2.59 -10.24 14.78
CA ALA A 412 2.47 -11.54 15.43
C ALA A 412 1.06 -12.12 15.28
N ALA A 413 1.01 -13.45 15.20
CA ALA A 413 -0.21 -14.22 15.38
C ALA A 413 -0.25 -14.80 16.81
N THR A 414 -1.41 -14.75 17.46
CA THR A 414 -1.63 -15.34 18.78
C THR A 414 -3.05 -15.88 18.93
N THR A 415 -3.20 -17.02 19.59
CA THR A 415 -4.49 -17.57 20.00
C THR A 415 -4.84 -17.20 21.44
N SER A 416 -3.88 -16.66 22.19
CA SER A 416 -4.03 -16.37 23.62
C SER A 416 -4.83 -15.09 23.83
N THR A 417 -5.89 -15.17 24.63
CA THR A 417 -6.51 -14.01 25.26
C THR A 417 -5.59 -13.43 26.33
N GLY A 418 -5.88 -12.20 26.77
CA GLY A 418 -5.13 -11.49 27.79
C GLY A 418 -4.66 -10.11 27.34
N ASP A 419 -3.77 -9.53 28.13
CA ASP A 419 -3.29 -8.18 27.92
C ASP A 419 -2.03 -8.17 27.05
N TYR A 420 -1.94 -7.16 26.19
CA TYR A 420 -0.82 -6.95 25.28
C TYR A 420 -0.37 -5.51 25.35
N ARG A 421 0.93 -5.30 25.12
CA ARG A 421 1.59 -4.00 25.19
C ARG A 421 2.49 -3.80 23.99
N LEU A 422 2.26 -2.72 23.25
CA LEU A 422 3.26 -2.15 22.34
C LEU A 422 4.15 -1.22 23.15
N VAL A 423 5.47 -1.36 22.99
CA VAL A 423 6.47 -0.48 23.59
C VAL A 423 7.21 0.24 22.48
N LEU A 424 7.05 1.55 22.43
CA LEU A 424 7.83 2.45 21.60
C LEU A 424 9.00 2.99 22.43
N GLY A 425 10.22 2.90 21.93
CA GLY A 425 11.42 3.44 22.59
C GLY A 425 12.18 4.42 21.72
N SER A 426 12.87 5.37 22.34
CA SER A 426 13.89 6.22 21.71
C SER A 426 15.24 5.94 22.36
N LEU A 427 16.26 5.62 21.56
CA LEU A 427 17.59 5.33 22.10
C LEU A 427 18.16 6.52 22.89
N ALA A 428 18.83 6.23 24.02
CA ALA A 428 19.44 7.26 24.87
C ALA A 428 20.56 8.03 24.16
N GLY A 429 21.22 7.41 23.17
CA GLY A 429 22.26 8.03 22.34
C GLY A 429 21.71 8.90 21.19
N ASN A 430 20.39 9.03 21.04
CA ASN A 430 19.82 9.94 20.05
C ASN A 430 20.21 11.40 20.36
N PRO A 431 20.31 12.28 19.33
CA PRO A 431 20.53 13.71 19.53
C PRO A 431 19.57 14.32 20.56
N SER A 432 19.93 15.44 21.20
CA SER A 432 18.99 16.13 22.10
C SER A 432 17.76 16.68 21.36
N GLY A 433 16.64 16.86 22.04
CA GLY A 433 15.36 17.32 21.46
C GLY A 433 14.34 16.20 21.25
N ASN A 434 13.21 16.56 20.65
CA ASN A 434 12.05 15.67 20.47
C ASN A 434 11.97 15.17 19.02
N GLU A 435 11.62 13.91 18.84
CA GLU A 435 11.26 13.31 17.56
C GLU A 435 9.74 13.24 17.44
N SER A 436 9.18 13.57 16.28
CA SER A 436 7.74 13.39 16.05
C SER A 436 7.49 12.10 15.27
N TYR A 437 6.59 11.28 15.79
CA TYR A 437 6.31 9.96 15.23
C TYR A 437 4.83 9.77 14.97
N ALA A 438 4.53 8.85 14.06
CA ALA A 438 3.22 8.25 13.89
C ALA A 438 3.31 6.76 14.25
N LEU A 439 2.46 6.30 15.17
CA LEU A 439 2.29 4.88 15.46
C LEU A 439 0.86 4.49 15.10
N SER A 440 0.67 3.39 14.39
CA SER A 440 -0.65 2.80 14.19
C SER A 440 -0.63 1.33 14.51
N TRP A 441 -1.77 0.80 14.97
CA TRP A 441 -1.92 -0.60 15.35
C TRP A 441 -3.29 -1.14 14.96
N GLN A 442 -3.30 -2.43 14.67
CA GLN A 442 -4.50 -3.17 14.34
C GLN A 442 -4.41 -4.60 14.87
N VAL A 443 -5.46 -5.03 15.54
CA VAL A 443 -5.73 -6.45 15.80
C VAL A 443 -6.86 -6.90 14.89
N ALA A 444 -6.60 -7.89 14.05
CA ALA A 444 -7.62 -8.55 13.24
C ALA A 444 -7.88 -9.96 13.75
N GLU A 445 -9.15 -10.38 13.76
CA GLU A 445 -9.55 -11.76 14.06
C GLU A 445 -9.61 -12.52 12.73
N VAL A 446 -8.85 -13.60 12.61
CA VAL A 446 -8.83 -14.44 11.39
C VAL A 446 -9.36 -15.82 11.74
N PRO A 447 -10.56 -16.19 11.23
CA PRO A 447 -11.03 -17.58 11.27
C PRO A 447 -10.06 -18.49 10.52
N GLU A 448 -9.76 -19.67 11.05
CA GLU A 448 -8.94 -20.64 10.30
C GLU A 448 -9.59 -20.98 8.94
N PRO A 449 -8.80 -21.30 7.90
CA PRO A 449 -9.31 -21.61 6.56
C PRO A 449 -10.29 -22.79 6.45
N SER A 450 -10.64 -23.48 7.54
CA SER A 450 -11.36 -24.75 7.52
C SER A 450 -12.88 -24.65 7.65
N THR A 451 -13.51 -23.49 7.90
CA THR A 451 -14.99 -23.43 7.98
C THR A 451 -15.65 -22.82 6.74
N ALA A 452 -15.04 -21.82 6.10
CA ALA A 452 -15.61 -21.18 4.90
C ALA A 452 -15.57 -22.09 3.65
N LEU A 453 -14.47 -22.83 3.46
CA LEU A 453 -14.31 -23.76 2.33
C LEU A 453 -15.14 -25.04 2.48
N LEU A 454 -15.33 -25.54 3.71
CA LEU A 454 -16.16 -26.72 3.96
C LEU A 454 -17.66 -26.40 3.90
N ALA A 455 -18.10 -25.21 4.33
CA ALA A 455 -19.50 -24.81 4.20
C ALA A 455 -19.92 -24.59 2.73
N LEU A 456 -19.05 -23.97 1.91
CA LEU A 456 -19.30 -23.78 0.48
C LEU A 456 -19.17 -25.09 -0.32
N GLY A 457 -18.19 -25.93 0.03
CA GLY A 457 -17.99 -27.26 -0.57
C GLY A 457 -19.15 -28.22 -0.28
N ALA A 458 -19.66 -28.24 0.96
CA ALA A 458 -20.78 -29.09 1.34
C ALA A 458 -22.10 -28.66 0.66
N PHE A 459 -22.32 -27.35 0.47
CA PHE A 459 -23.52 -26.84 -0.22
C PHE A 459 -23.51 -27.17 -1.72
N ALA A 460 -22.35 -27.05 -2.37
CA ALA A 460 -22.16 -27.45 -3.78
C ALA A 460 -22.31 -28.95 -3.98
N PHE A 461 -21.79 -29.77 -3.05
CA PHE A 461 -21.97 -31.23 -3.09
C PHE A 461 -23.42 -31.65 -2.86
N PHE A 462 -24.16 -30.99 -1.96
CA PHE A 462 -25.59 -31.28 -1.73
C PHE A 462 -26.46 -30.93 -2.95
N LEU A 463 -26.16 -29.83 -3.65
CA LEU A 463 -26.86 -29.43 -4.88
C LEU A 463 -26.55 -30.36 -6.06
N MET A 464 -25.29 -30.82 -6.20
CA MET A 464 -24.94 -31.81 -7.22
C MET A 464 -25.52 -33.20 -6.91
N ALA A 465 -25.52 -33.63 -5.65
CA ALA A 465 -26.11 -34.91 -5.25
C ALA A 465 -27.65 -34.94 -5.42
N ARG A 466 -28.34 -33.80 -5.24
CA ARG A 466 -29.77 -33.68 -5.56
C ARG A 466 -30.06 -33.72 -7.05
N ARG A 467 -29.22 -33.11 -7.89
CA ARG A 467 -29.38 -33.14 -9.36
C ARG A 467 -29.10 -34.54 -9.94
N GLY A 468 -28.16 -35.30 -9.37
CA GLY A 468 -27.84 -36.66 -9.81
C GLY A 468 -28.94 -37.69 -9.55
N ARG A 469 -29.72 -37.55 -8.47
CA ARG A 469 -30.81 -38.50 -8.14
C ARG A 469 -32.08 -38.31 -8.98
N CYS A 470 -32.34 -37.10 -9.50
CA CYS A 470 -33.46 -36.88 -10.42
C CYS A 470 -33.16 -37.37 -11.85
N ALA A 471 -31.89 -37.36 -12.29
CA ALA A 471 -31.51 -37.80 -13.64
C ALA A 471 -31.44 -39.33 -13.80
N MET A 472 -31.15 -40.07 -12.71
CA MET A 472 -31.06 -41.53 -12.75
C MET A 472 -32.43 -42.22 -12.82
N SER A 473 -33.50 -41.58 -12.32
CA SER A 473 -34.86 -42.12 -12.37
C SER A 473 -35.51 -42.07 -13.77
N SER A 474 -35.00 -41.25 -14.70
CA SER A 474 -35.57 -41.10 -16.05
C SER A 474 -34.81 -41.87 -17.13
N SER A 475 -33.59 -42.34 -16.84
CA SER A 475 -32.74 -43.06 -17.81
C SER A 475 -32.97 -44.58 -17.86
N GLU A 476 -33.56 -45.19 -16.81
CA GLU A 476 -33.80 -46.64 -16.79
C GLU A 476 -35.09 -47.09 -17.49
N LYS A 477 -35.96 -46.15 -17.93
CA LYS A 477 -37.21 -46.47 -18.63
C LYS A 477 -37.15 -46.34 -20.17
N ALA A 478 -36.02 -45.87 -20.74
CA ALA A 478 -35.93 -45.57 -22.17
C ALA A 478 -35.13 -46.59 -23.02
N SER A 479 -34.49 -47.60 -22.42
CA SER A 479 -33.61 -48.54 -23.16
C SER A 479 -34.20 -49.96 -23.36
N ARG A 480 -35.53 -50.13 -23.34
CA ARG A 480 -36.17 -51.44 -23.52
C ARG A 480 -37.29 -51.46 -24.57
N LYS A 481 -37.12 -50.75 -25.70
CA LYS A 481 -38.00 -50.87 -26.88
C LYS A 481 -37.29 -50.55 -28.21
N THR A 482 -36.23 -51.30 -28.55
CA THR A 482 -35.89 -51.56 -29.97
C THR A 482 -34.98 -52.77 -30.06
N PHE A 483 -35.56 -53.93 -30.40
CA PHE A 483 -35.07 -54.98 -31.29
C PHE A 483 -35.94 -56.22 -31.05
N LEU A 484 -36.37 -56.82 -32.17
CA LEU A 484 -37.07 -58.09 -32.27
C LEU A 484 -36.40 -59.21 -31.47
#